data_AF-A0A938L9R1-F1
#
_entry.id   AF-A0A938L9R1-F1
#
_cell.length_a   1.000
_cell.length_b   1.000
_cell.length_c   1.000
_cell.angle_alpha   90.00
_cell.angle_beta   90.00
_cell.angle_gamma   90.00
#
_symmetry.space_group_name_H-M   'P 1'
#
loop_
_entity.id
_entity.type
_entity.pdbx_description
1 polymer ?
#
loop_
_entity_poly.entity_id
_entity_poly.type
_entity_poly.pdbx_seq_one_letter_code
_entity_poly.pdbx_strand_id
1 'polypeptide(L)' 'MAEGWLRHLAVDRFESLSAGAKPAGYVHPLAVQVMREAGVEIAQQFSKHIREFLPPQGTPPDLI' A
#
# COMPACT_ATOMS: atom_id res chain seq x y z
N MET A 1 3.91 4.13 -1.31
CA MET A 1 4.85 4.83 -0.40
C MET A 1 4.43 4.68 1.06
N ALA A 2 3.28 5.23 1.48
CA ALA A 2 2.81 5.13 2.88
C ALA A 2 2.72 3.67 3.38
N GLU A 3 2.09 2.77 2.61
CA GLU A 3 2.06 1.32 2.93
C GLU A 3 3.46 0.72 3.12
N GLY A 4 4.40 1.08 2.23
CA GLY A 4 5.80 0.63 2.35
C GLY A 4 6.45 1.06 3.66
N TRP A 5 6.24 2.31 4.08
CA TRP A 5 6.76 2.80 5.37
C TRP A 5 6.13 2.10 6.56
N LEU A 6 4.81 1.94 6.58
CA LEU A 6 4.13 1.29 7.71
C LEU A 6 4.57 -0.17 7.85
N ARG A 7 4.72 -0.89 6.72
CA ARG A 7 5.32 -2.23 6.74
C ARG A 7 6.76 -2.21 7.22
N HIS A 8 7.59 -1.28 6.76
CA HIS A 8 9.00 -1.25 7.15
C HIS A 8 9.18 -0.95 8.64
N LEU A 9 8.36 -0.07 9.22
CA LEU A 9 8.53 0.45 10.57
C LEU A 9 7.71 -0.30 11.64
N ALA A 10 6.65 -1.01 11.26
CA ALA A 10 5.68 -1.57 12.22
C ALA A 10 5.05 -2.89 11.76
N VAL A 11 5.79 -3.72 11.01
CA VAL A 11 5.32 -5.03 10.50
C VAL A 11 4.75 -5.96 11.58
N ASP A 12 5.26 -5.87 12.80
CA ASP A 12 4.89 -6.68 13.95
C ASP A 12 3.64 -6.16 14.69
N ARG A 13 3.13 -4.99 14.30
CA ARG A 13 2.04 -4.30 15.01
C ARG A 13 0.81 -4.04 14.15
N PHE A 14 0.97 -3.87 12.84
CA PHE A 14 -0.12 -3.54 11.94
C PHE A 14 -0.06 -4.32 10.64
N GLU A 15 -1.22 -4.77 10.17
CA GLU A 15 -1.39 -5.10 8.77
C GLU A 15 -1.52 -3.80 7.97
N SER A 16 -0.64 -3.60 6.98
CA SER A 16 -0.66 -2.40 6.16
C SER A 16 -1.34 -2.65 4.81
N LEU A 17 -2.37 -1.84 4.55
CA LEU A 17 -3.17 -1.83 3.34
C LEU A 17 -3.07 -0.47 2.65
N SER A 18 -3.18 -0.44 1.32
CA SER A 18 -3.46 0.78 0.57
C SER A 18 -4.37 0.52 -0.63
N ALA A 19 -5.12 1.55 -1.00
CA ALA A 19 -6.04 1.53 -2.11
C ALA A 19 -6.27 2.95 -2.66
N GLY A 20 -6.83 3.05 -3.86
CA GLY A 20 -7.24 4.31 -4.46
C GLY A 20 -8.63 4.24 -5.11
N ALA A 21 -9.17 5.41 -5.44
CA ALA A 21 -10.45 5.51 -6.16
C ALA A 21 -10.31 5.25 -7.68
N LYS A 22 -9.11 5.48 -8.24
CA LYS A 22 -8.78 5.26 -9.65
C LYS A 22 -7.39 4.60 -9.74
N PRO A 23 -7.30 3.28 -9.52
CA PRO A 23 -6.02 2.61 -9.47
C PRO A 23 -5.32 2.60 -10.84
N ALA A 24 -4.02 2.91 -10.84
CA ALA A 24 -3.20 2.82 -12.06
C ALA A 24 -2.77 1.38 -12.39
N GLY A 25 -2.97 0.43 -11.47
CA GLY A 25 -2.55 -0.97 -11.59
C GLY A 25 -1.07 -1.23 -11.29
N TYR A 26 -0.24 -0.20 -11.13
CA TYR A 26 1.18 -0.32 -10.81
C TYR A 26 1.65 0.78 -9.84
N VAL A 27 2.84 0.60 -9.27
CA VAL A 27 3.51 1.63 -8.47
C VAL A 27 4.41 2.46 -9.38
N HIS A 28 4.31 3.78 -9.28
CA HIS A 28 5.09 4.70 -10.11
C HIS A 28 6.61 4.42 -9.99
N PRO A 29 7.37 4.28 -11.10
CA PRO A 29 8.79 3.91 -11.05
C PRO A 29 9.66 4.85 -10.20
N LEU A 30 9.41 6.16 -10.24
CA LEU A 30 10.13 7.12 -9.37
C LEU A 30 9.86 6.90 -7.88
N ALA A 31 8.65 6.48 -7.50
CA ALA A 31 8.36 6.16 -6.11
C ALA A 31 9.12 4.91 -5.66
N VAL A 32 9.26 3.91 -6.54
CA VAL A 32 10.11 2.73 -6.29
C VAL A 32 11.55 3.15 -6.09
N GLN A 33 12.08 4.01 -6.96
CA GLN A 33 13.46 4.50 -6.87
C GLN A 33 13.71 5.21 -5.53
N VAL A 34 12.91 6.23 -5.21
CA VAL A 34 13.10 7.04 -3.99
C VAL A 34 12.97 6.20 -2.72
N MET A 35 12.00 5.26 -2.68
CA MET A 35 11.83 4.42 -1.50
C MET A 35 12.99 3.42 -1.34
N ARG A 36 13.55 2.91 -2.44
CA ARG A 36 14.75 2.05 -2.41
C ARG A 36 15.98 2.79 -1.91
N GLU A 37 16.17 4.06 -2.29
CA GLU A 37 17.25 4.91 -1.74
C GLU A 37 17.16 5.01 -0.20
N ALA A 38 15.94 4.94 0.34
CA ALA A 38 15.69 4.92 1.78
C ALA A 38 15.65 3.51 2.41
N GLY A 39 16.00 2.45 1.65
CA GLY A 39 16.01 1.07 2.13
C GLY A 39 14.64 0.38 2.21
N VAL A 40 13.61 0.95 1.58
CA VAL A 40 12.24 0.42 1.61
C VAL A 40 11.83 -0.10 0.24
N GLU A 41 11.56 -1.41 0.14
CA GLU A 41 11.13 -2.05 -1.10
C GLU A 41 9.60 -1.98 -1.28
N ILE A 42 9.15 -1.45 -2.41
CA ILE A 42 7.72 -1.32 -2.77
C ILE A 42 7.39 -1.77 -4.20
N ALA A 43 8.36 -2.28 -4.97
CA ALA A 43 8.18 -2.65 -6.37
C ALA A 43 7.17 -3.79 -6.59
N GLN A 44 6.98 -4.65 -5.59
CA GLN A 44 6.01 -5.75 -5.62
C GLN A 44 4.58 -5.32 -5.20
N GLN A 45 4.41 -4.06 -4.77
CA GLN A 45 3.09 -3.51 -4.48
C GLN A 45 2.39 -3.11 -5.79
N PHE A 46 1.06 -3.00 -5.76
CA PHE A 46 0.27 -2.53 -6.89
C PHE A 46 -0.93 -1.73 -6.39
N SER A 47 -1.46 -0.87 -7.26
CA SER A 47 -2.59 -0.01 -6.93
C SER A 47 -3.90 -0.80 -7.01
N LYS A 48 -4.58 -0.94 -5.86
CA LYS A 48 -5.87 -1.62 -5.70
C LYS A 48 -7.02 -0.63 -5.67
N HIS A 49 -8.21 -1.05 -6.07
CA HIS A 49 -9.39 -0.20 -5.91
C HIS A 49 -9.90 -0.27 -4.47
N ILE A 50 -10.33 0.85 -3.90
CA ILE A 50 -10.88 0.91 -2.53
C ILE A 50 -12.05 -0.06 -2.28
N ARG A 51 -12.75 -0.50 -3.32
CA ARG A 51 -13.91 -1.41 -3.21
C ARG A 51 -13.50 -2.81 -2.79
N GLU A 52 -12.26 -3.20 -3.06
CA GLU A 52 -11.72 -4.49 -2.62
C GLU A 52 -11.69 -4.61 -1.08
N PHE A 53 -11.74 -3.49 -0.36
CA PHE A 53 -11.71 -3.44 1.10
C PHE A 53 -13.05 -3.02 1.72
N LEU A 54 -14.12 -2.92 0.93
CA LEU A 54 -15.44 -2.50 1.42
C LEU A 54 -16.49 -3.60 1.23
N PRO A 55 -17.52 -3.67 2.09
CA PRO A 55 -18.59 -4.63 1.91
C PRO A 55 -19.32 -4.43 0.57
N PRO A 56 -19.78 -5.51 -0.09
CA PRO A 56 -19.74 -6.91 0.35
C PRO A 56 -18.47 -7.67 -0.07
N GLN A 57 -17.53 -7.03 -0.80
CA GLN A 57 -16.35 -7.73 -1.33
C GLN A 57 -15.26 -7.94 -0.28
N GLY A 58 -15.07 -6.96 0.60
CA GLY A 58 -14.02 -6.98 1.62
C GLY A 58 -14.48 -6.41 2.95
N THR A 59 -13.53 -6.35 3.89
CA THR A 59 -13.73 -5.82 5.24
C THR A 59 -12.97 -4.51 5.38
N PRO A 60 -13.59 -3.43 5.87
CA PRO A 60 -12.91 -2.17 6.11
C PRO A 60 -11.77 -2.33 7.12
N PRO A 61 -10.67 -1.57 6.99
CA PRO A 61 -9.64 -1.56 8.01
C PRO A 61 -10.16 -0.94 9.30
N ASP A 62 -9.56 -1.32 10.43
CA ASP A 62 -9.87 -0.75 11.74
C ASP A 62 -9.45 0.72 11.87
N LEU A 63 -8.52 1.17 11.00
CA LEU A 63 -7.94 2.52 10.98
C LEU A 63 -7.70 3.00 9.54
N ILE A 64 -7.95 4.29 9.26
CA ILE A 64 -7.68 4.98 7.98
C ILE A 64 -6.71 6.14 8.22
#